data_AF-A2DPT2-F1
#
_entry.id   AF-A2DPT2-F1
#
_cell.length_a   1.000
_cell.length_b   1.000
_cell.length_c   1.000
_cell.angle_alpha   90.00
_cell.angle_beta   90.00
_cell.angle_gamma   90.00
#
_symmetry.space_group_name_H-M   'P 1'
#
loop_
_entity.id
_entity.type
_entity.pdbx_description
1 polymer ?
#
loop_
_entity_poly.entity_id
_entity_poly.type
_entity_poly.pdbx_seq_one_letter_code
_entity_poly.pdbx_strand_id
1 'polypeptide(L)'
;MSNIIGKVYQSLQSYDPHSINIYINDHEYNTNLYIGMAICNTIHNEIYLNRSTKEFRFYANITENNIYDVLEKIFKLQIPENVEDNIACDLLNLGKVMESESLMSFFMKKFQNGEYNSENILINVKYSKQIGYSEKIFDFICENIDSINHDELISSIVEAGLDFAEQLLMHFKKRNKNSNDIIFSLININSVFIDTISYLNDEYIEIRDANDLLKSSSEQSSIISFFKTLIDNRKEKENKIQALDNELTELRQANKNLSLDNSNMKNELTALHREIEELRKEESIKGDELLKSIDEIRKLRLNNSIKDNDYITWLNQKKK
;
A
#
# COMPACT_ATOMS: atom_id res chain seq x y z
N MET A 1 -4.51 43.09 20.56
CA MET A 1 -3.97 44.22 21.36
C MET A 1 -4.67 44.42 22.73
N SER A 2 -5.85 43.85 23.04
CA SER A 2 -6.58 44.24 24.27
C SER A 2 -6.39 43.38 25.54
N ASN A 3 -5.74 42.20 25.50
CA ASN A 3 -5.69 41.30 26.66
C ASN A 3 -4.55 41.62 27.66
N ILE A 4 -3.32 41.83 27.17
CA ILE A 4 -2.14 42.13 28.02
C ILE A 4 -2.30 43.47 28.75
N ILE A 5 -2.71 44.52 28.03
CA ILE A 5 -2.93 45.85 28.61
C ILE A 5 -4.05 45.81 29.67
N GLY A 6 -5.11 45.04 29.43
CA GLY A 6 -6.18 44.83 30.41
C GLY A 6 -5.72 44.13 31.69
N LYS A 7 -4.91 43.07 31.56
CA LYS A 7 -4.30 42.36 32.71
C LYS A 7 -3.32 43.23 33.49
N VAL A 8 -2.52 44.05 32.81
CA VAL A 8 -1.61 45.02 33.44
C VAL A 8 -2.40 46.08 34.20
N TYR A 9 -3.51 46.60 33.65
CA TYR A 9 -4.33 47.62 34.32
C TYR A 9 -5.00 47.11 35.60
N GLN A 10 -5.45 45.84 35.63
CA GLN A 10 -5.97 45.21 36.86
C GLN A 10 -4.89 45.05 37.94
N SER A 11 -3.65 44.88 37.53
CA SER A 11 -2.52 44.59 38.41
C SER A 11 -1.85 45.85 38.96
N LEU A 12 -1.93 46.98 38.25
CA LEU A 12 -1.43 48.30 38.68
C LEU A 12 -2.22 48.94 39.83
N GLN A 13 -3.36 48.38 40.24
CA GLN A 13 -4.15 48.91 41.37
C GLN A 13 -3.55 48.55 42.75
N SER A 14 -2.56 47.66 42.82
CA SER A 14 -1.80 47.39 44.04
C SER A 14 -0.49 48.19 44.06
N TYR A 15 -0.40 49.15 44.97
CA TYR A 15 0.76 49.99 45.23
C TYR A 15 1.92 49.16 45.78
N ASP A 16 2.83 48.68 44.92
CA ASP A 16 4.30 48.74 45.08
C ASP A 16 4.97 48.08 43.84
N PRO A 17 5.66 48.82 42.94
CA PRO A 17 6.24 48.27 41.72
C PRO A 17 7.48 47.42 42.04
N HIS A 18 7.26 46.16 42.39
CA HIS A 18 8.32 45.18 42.58
C HIS A 18 8.92 44.79 41.23
N SER A 19 10.21 45.06 41.04
CA SER A 19 10.97 44.52 39.92
C SER A 19 11.21 43.03 40.13
N ILE A 20 11.08 42.26 39.06
CA ILE A 20 11.48 40.84 39.00
C ILE A 20 12.50 40.65 37.88
N ASN A 21 13.31 39.61 38.02
CA ASN A 21 14.22 39.16 36.98
C ASN A 21 13.67 37.87 36.37
N ILE A 22 13.54 37.86 35.04
CA ILE A 22 13.15 36.69 34.27
C ILE A 22 14.35 36.28 33.44
N TYR A 23 14.80 35.04 33.61
CA TYR A 23 15.86 34.44 32.82
C TYR A 23 15.25 33.50 31.79
N ILE A 24 15.58 33.71 30.52
CA ILE A 24 15.20 32.80 29.43
C ILE A 24 16.49 32.30 28.80
N ASN A 25 16.78 31.01 28.99
CA ASN A 25 18.11 30.45 28.79
C ASN A 25 19.14 31.30 29.56
N ASP A 26 20.15 31.85 28.88
CA ASP A 26 21.22 32.65 29.47
C ASP A 26 20.96 34.18 29.44
N HIS A 27 19.78 34.62 28.97
CA HIS A 27 19.43 36.04 28.87
C HIS A 27 18.58 36.49 30.06
N GLU A 28 18.92 37.66 30.62
CA GLU A 28 18.23 38.26 31.76
C GLU A 28 17.34 39.42 31.33
N TYR A 29 16.11 39.43 31.84
CA TYR A 29 15.13 40.49 31.64
C TYR A 29 14.69 41.05 32.99
N ASN A 30 14.91 42.35 33.20
CA ASN A 30 14.31 43.07 34.32
C ASN A 30 12.96 43.65 33.88
N THR A 31 11.89 43.31 34.58
CA THR A 31 10.56 43.84 34.31
C THR A 31 9.77 44.07 35.60
N ASN A 32 8.63 44.74 35.47
CA ASN A 32 7.69 44.91 36.56
C ASN A 32 6.95 43.57 36.81
N LEU A 33 6.78 43.20 38.08
CA LEU A 33 6.08 41.98 38.49
C LEU A 33 4.73 41.80 37.77
N TYR A 34 3.94 42.86 37.66
CA TYR A 34 2.61 42.81 37.04
C TYR A 34 2.66 42.56 35.54
N ILE A 35 3.70 43.04 34.86
CA ILE A 35 3.95 42.72 33.46
C ILE A 35 4.31 41.23 33.34
N GLY A 36 5.20 40.74 34.20
CA GLY A 36 5.57 39.32 34.27
C GLY A 36 4.36 38.41 34.49
N MET A 37 3.50 38.73 35.47
CA MET A 37 2.28 37.98 35.76
C MET A 37 1.25 38.05 34.62
N ALA A 38 1.15 39.17 33.92
CA ALA A 38 0.23 39.33 32.79
C ALA A 38 0.65 38.50 31.56
N ILE A 39 1.96 38.33 31.36
CA ILE A 39 2.53 37.58 30.25
C ILE A 39 2.61 36.10 30.59
N CYS A 40 3.01 35.72 31.81
CA CYS A 40 3.38 34.36 32.18
C CYS A 40 2.51 33.82 33.31
N ASN A 41 1.72 32.78 33.03
CA ASN A 41 0.89 32.15 34.05
C ASN A 41 1.74 31.43 35.11
N THR A 42 2.91 30.89 34.75
CA THR A 42 3.84 30.30 35.73
C THR A 42 4.28 31.33 36.78
N ILE A 43 4.68 32.54 36.36
CA ILE A 43 5.03 33.64 37.29
C ILE A 43 3.83 34.01 38.16
N HIS A 44 2.63 34.12 37.57
CA HIS A 44 1.40 34.40 38.31
C HIS A 44 1.15 33.38 39.43
N ASN A 45 1.27 32.10 39.11
CA ASN A 45 1.03 31.00 40.03
C ASN A 45 2.11 30.91 41.12
N GLU A 46 3.39 31.06 40.77
CA GLU A 46 4.50 31.01 41.72
C GLU A 46 4.46 32.17 42.72
N ILE A 47 4.12 33.38 42.28
CA ILE A 47 3.97 34.55 43.16
C ILE A 47 2.78 34.38 44.11
N TYR A 48 1.70 33.74 43.65
CA TYR A 48 0.57 33.41 44.52
C TYR A 48 0.99 32.50 45.67
N LEU A 49 1.87 31.52 45.42
CA LEU A 49 2.39 30.58 46.41
C LEU A 49 3.47 31.20 47.31
N ASN A 50 4.36 32.02 46.74
CA ASN A 50 5.42 32.70 47.47
C ASN A 50 5.64 34.13 46.94
N ARG A 51 5.12 35.11 47.68
CA ARG A 51 5.24 36.54 47.32
C ARG A 51 6.66 37.09 47.42
N SER A 52 7.61 36.34 47.98
CA SER A 52 9.02 36.77 48.11
C SER A 52 9.86 36.38 46.90
N THR A 53 9.35 35.57 45.98
CA THR A 53 10.07 35.16 44.76
C THR A 53 10.29 36.37 43.86
N LYS A 54 11.53 36.58 43.42
CA LYS A 54 11.91 37.70 42.53
C LYS A 54 12.64 37.27 41.26
N GLU A 55 13.01 35.99 41.17
CA GLU A 55 13.72 35.43 40.03
C GLU A 55 12.93 34.25 39.45
N PHE A 56 12.75 34.24 38.14
CA PHE A 56 12.06 33.19 37.41
C PHE A 56 12.95 32.72 36.27
N ARG A 57 13.10 31.41 36.09
CA ARG A 57 14.00 30.84 35.08
C ARG A 57 13.23 29.90 34.16
N PHE A 58 13.37 30.13 32.86
CA PHE A 58 12.73 29.34 31.82
C PHE A 58 13.78 28.87 30.82
N TYR A 59 13.66 27.61 30.39
CA TYR A 59 14.53 27.03 29.38
C TYR A 59 13.68 26.61 28.19
N ALA A 60 13.97 27.18 27.03
CA ALA A 60 13.27 26.90 25.79
C ALA A 60 14.26 26.72 24.65
N ASN A 61 13.94 25.81 23.73
CA ASN A 61 14.72 25.67 22.51
C ASN A 61 14.42 26.87 21.60
N ILE A 62 15.39 27.78 21.50
CA ILE A 62 15.34 29.00 20.70
C ILE A 62 16.33 28.84 19.55
N THR A 63 15.86 29.09 18.34
CA THR A 63 16.66 28.96 17.12
C THR A 63 17.16 30.31 16.62
N GLU A 64 16.42 31.38 16.88
CA GLU A 64 16.72 32.74 16.42
C GLU A 64 17.22 33.63 17.56
N ASN A 65 18.44 34.15 17.45
CA ASN A 65 18.99 35.08 18.45
C ASN A 65 18.18 36.39 18.54
N ASN A 66 17.58 36.82 17.44
CA ASN A 66 16.79 38.06 17.39
C ASN A 66 15.52 38.00 18.27
N ILE A 67 15.11 36.81 18.73
CA ILE A 67 13.98 36.73 19.67
C ILE A 67 14.26 37.51 20.96
N TYR A 68 15.52 37.59 21.40
CA TYR A 68 15.83 38.18 22.69
C TYR A 68 15.55 39.69 22.70
N ASP A 69 15.77 40.38 21.58
CA ASP A 69 15.40 41.78 21.37
C ASP A 69 13.87 41.95 21.31
N VAL A 70 13.18 40.99 20.70
CA VAL A 70 11.70 40.98 20.65
C VAL A 70 11.11 40.80 22.04
N LEU A 71 11.67 39.90 22.85
CA LEU A 71 11.26 39.67 24.23
C LEU A 71 11.52 40.90 25.10
N GLU A 72 12.65 41.58 24.93
CA GLU A 72 12.94 42.84 25.63
C GLU A 72 11.85 43.88 25.36
N LYS A 73 11.44 44.04 24.10
CA LYS A 73 10.33 44.93 23.73
C LYS A 73 9.02 44.48 24.38
N ILE A 74 8.70 43.19 24.35
CA ILE A 74 7.48 42.64 24.95
C ILE A 74 7.42 42.91 26.47
N PHE A 75 8.52 42.67 27.20
CA PHE A 75 8.60 42.93 28.65
C PHE A 75 8.60 44.43 29.00
N LYS A 76 8.85 45.30 28.03
CA LYS A 76 8.66 46.76 28.12
C LYS A 76 7.29 47.22 27.59
N LEU A 77 6.37 46.30 27.32
CA LEU A 77 5.04 46.53 26.74
C LEU A 77 5.05 47.18 25.34
N GLN A 78 6.18 47.11 24.64
CA GLN A 78 6.33 47.51 23.24
C GLN A 78 6.00 46.30 22.35
N ILE A 79 4.72 45.89 22.35
CA ILE A 79 4.27 44.68 21.66
C ILE A 79 4.38 44.88 20.13
N PRO A 80 5.23 44.11 19.43
CA PRO A 80 5.32 44.24 17.98
C PRO A 80 4.02 43.78 17.29
N GLU A 81 3.65 44.44 16.19
CA GLU A 81 2.46 44.06 15.43
C GLU A 81 2.68 42.80 14.58
N ASN A 82 3.88 42.64 14.06
CA ASN A 82 4.27 41.49 13.25
C ASN A 82 5.67 41.02 13.67
N VAL A 83 5.89 39.72 13.57
CA VAL A 83 7.17 39.06 13.84
C VAL A 83 7.47 38.10 12.71
N GLU A 84 8.75 37.84 12.46
CA GLU A 84 9.20 36.85 11.47
C GLU A 84 8.74 35.43 11.86
N ASP A 85 8.65 34.53 10.87
CA ASP A 85 8.09 33.17 11.04
C ASP A 85 8.88 32.35 12.08
N ASN A 86 10.21 32.39 12.01
CA ASN A 86 11.07 31.69 12.96
C ASN A 86 10.92 32.25 14.38
N ILE A 87 10.82 33.59 14.50
CA ILE A 87 10.55 34.25 15.79
C ILE A 87 9.17 33.84 16.33
N ALA A 88 8.16 33.74 15.48
CA ALA A 88 6.83 33.27 15.88
C ALA A 88 6.87 31.82 16.40
N CYS A 89 7.64 30.94 15.76
CA CYS A 89 7.85 29.56 16.21
C CYS A 89 8.55 29.50 17.57
N ASP A 90 9.62 30.28 17.76
CA ASP A 90 10.33 30.35 19.03
C ASP A 90 9.45 30.94 20.15
N LEU A 91 8.62 31.95 19.85
CA LEU A 91 7.63 32.50 20.78
C LEU A 91 6.55 31.48 21.15
N LEU A 92 6.15 30.59 20.23
CA LEU A 92 5.25 29.48 20.55
C LEU A 92 5.91 28.49 21.51
N ASN A 93 7.15 28.10 21.25
CA ASN A 93 7.90 27.16 22.10
C ASN A 93 8.10 27.73 23.51
N LEU A 94 8.56 28.98 23.61
CA LEU A 94 8.70 29.69 24.87
C LEU A 94 7.34 29.88 25.56
N GLY A 95 6.31 30.22 24.78
CA GLY A 95 4.96 30.38 25.29
C GLY A 95 4.41 29.12 25.96
N LYS A 96 4.72 27.93 25.43
CA LYS A 96 4.37 26.66 26.08
C LYS A 96 5.09 26.49 27.41
N VAL A 97 6.40 26.77 27.46
CA VAL A 97 7.23 26.64 28.68
C VAL A 97 6.78 27.62 29.76
N MET A 98 6.43 28.85 29.38
CA MET A 98 5.99 29.91 30.29
C MET A 98 4.48 29.88 30.57
N GLU A 99 3.75 28.91 30.01
CA GLU A 99 2.28 28.87 30.02
C GLU A 99 1.65 30.22 29.60
N SER A 100 2.23 30.86 28.58
CA SER A 100 1.88 32.19 28.11
C SER A 100 1.02 32.15 26.84
N GLU A 101 -0.29 32.29 27.02
CA GLU A 101 -1.22 32.49 25.89
C GLU A 101 -0.85 33.72 25.05
N SER A 102 -0.31 34.75 25.70
CA SER A 102 0.11 36.00 25.05
C SER A 102 1.23 35.77 24.03
N LEU A 103 2.27 35.03 24.41
CA LEU A 103 3.38 34.68 23.51
C LEU A 103 2.92 33.71 22.42
N MET A 104 2.14 32.68 22.79
CA MET A 104 1.58 31.73 21.82
C MET A 104 0.68 32.44 20.77
N SER A 105 0.01 33.52 21.14
CA SER A 105 -0.90 34.24 20.23
C SER A 105 -0.23 34.85 19.00
N PHE A 106 1.08 35.13 19.04
CA PHE A 106 1.82 35.61 17.88
C PHE A 106 1.82 34.58 16.76
N PHE A 107 2.12 33.33 17.11
CA PHE A 107 2.06 32.21 16.17
C PHE A 107 0.63 31.96 15.68
N MET A 108 -0.34 31.90 16.59
CA MET A 108 -1.74 31.61 16.23
C MET A 108 -2.30 32.64 15.25
N LYS A 109 -2.08 33.93 15.49
CA LYS A 109 -2.57 34.99 14.58
C LYS A 109 -1.97 34.89 13.18
N LYS A 110 -0.72 34.43 13.09
CA LYS A 110 0.01 34.37 11.82
C LYS A 110 -0.41 33.15 10.99
N PHE A 111 -0.56 31.98 11.62
CA PHE A 111 -0.72 30.71 10.91
C PHE A 111 -2.12 30.11 10.95
N GLN A 112 -2.98 30.44 11.93
CA GLN A 112 -4.27 29.76 12.10
C GLN A 112 -5.28 30.01 10.97
N ASN A 113 -5.24 31.19 10.34
CA ASN A 113 -6.22 31.59 9.30
C ASN A 113 -5.57 31.99 7.97
N GLY A 114 -4.27 31.68 7.80
CA GLY A 114 -3.52 32.03 6.58
C GLY A 114 -3.86 31.13 5.39
N GLU A 115 -3.58 31.61 4.18
CA GLU A 115 -3.52 30.75 3.00
C GLU A 115 -2.25 29.89 3.05
N TYR A 116 -2.35 28.65 2.58
CA TYR A 116 -1.22 27.75 2.51
C TYR A 116 -0.39 28.03 1.26
N ASN A 117 0.93 28.06 1.42
CA ASN A 117 1.88 28.18 0.34
C ASN A 117 3.12 27.31 0.64
N SER A 118 4.06 27.24 -0.31
CA SER A 118 5.27 26.43 -0.17
C SER A 118 6.16 26.86 1.00
N GLU A 119 6.11 28.13 1.42
CA GLU A 119 6.94 28.67 2.49
C GLU A 119 6.40 28.32 3.88
N ASN A 120 5.06 28.24 4.03
CA ASN A 120 4.42 28.07 5.34
C ASN A 120 3.82 26.68 5.59
N ILE A 121 3.69 25.83 4.56
CA ILE A 121 3.00 24.54 4.69
C ILE A 121 3.63 23.64 5.74
N LEU A 122 4.97 23.55 5.77
CA LEU A 122 5.70 22.70 6.70
C LEU A 122 5.49 23.14 8.15
N ILE A 123 5.53 24.44 8.42
CA ILE A 123 5.25 25.03 9.73
C ILE A 123 3.82 24.70 10.17
N ASN A 124 2.85 24.85 9.26
CA ASN A 124 1.44 24.55 9.54
C ASN A 124 1.21 23.07 9.84
N VAL A 125 1.86 22.17 9.11
CA VAL A 125 1.81 20.72 9.38
C VAL A 125 2.41 20.42 10.76
N LYS A 126 3.65 20.86 10.97
CA LYS A 126 4.42 20.63 12.21
C LYS A 126 3.66 21.07 13.47
N TYR A 127 3.03 22.23 13.42
CA TYR A 127 2.30 22.81 14.56
C TYR A 127 0.78 22.65 14.49
N SER A 128 0.30 21.73 13.65
CA SER A 128 -1.13 21.46 13.43
C SER A 128 -1.89 21.09 14.72
N LYS A 129 -1.22 20.45 15.69
CA LYS A 129 -1.79 20.17 17.03
C LYS A 129 -2.14 21.44 17.81
N GLN A 130 -1.46 22.55 17.56
CA GLN A 130 -1.66 23.80 18.29
C GLN A 130 -2.67 24.71 17.58
N ILE A 131 -2.53 24.90 16.27
CA ILE A 131 -3.42 25.78 15.49
C ILE A 131 -4.71 25.09 15.04
N GLY A 132 -4.75 23.76 15.10
CA GLY A 132 -5.74 22.96 14.40
C GLY A 132 -5.40 22.86 12.91
N TYR A 133 -6.12 21.99 12.21
CA TYR A 133 -5.98 21.82 10.77
C TYR A 133 -7.34 21.54 10.14
N SER A 134 -7.46 21.79 8.84
CA SER A 134 -8.68 21.58 8.05
C SER A 134 -8.35 20.81 6.78
N GLU A 135 -9.37 20.27 6.10
CA GLU A 135 -9.17 19.53 4.84
C GLU A 135 -8.36 20.33 3.78
N LYS A 136 -8.37 21.67 3.85
CA LYS A 136 -7.59 22.53 2.98
C LYS A 136 -6.09 22.26 3.03
N ILE A 137 -5.53 21.89 4.19
CA ILE A 137 -4.09 21.58 4.29
C ILE A 137 -3.78 20.28 3.52
N PHE A 138 -4.70 19.32 3.58
CA PHE A 138 -4.56 18.03 2.89
C PHE A 138 -4.73 18.19 1.39
N ASP A 139 -5.69 19.02 0.96
CA ASP A 139 -5.84 19.40 -0.45
C ASP A 139 -4.54 20.04 -0.99
N PHE A 140 -4.00 21.02 -0.26
CA PHE A 140 -2.75 21.67 -0.65
C PHE A 140 -1.60 20.67 -0.80
N ILE A 141 -1.40 19.79 0.19
CA ILE A 141 -0.34 18.77 0.14
C ILE A 141 -0.56 17.80 -1.03
N CYS A 142 -1.78 17.29 -1.23
CA CYS A 142 -2.07 16.34 -2.31
C CYS A 142 -1.89 16.94 -3.71
N GLU A 143 -2.18 18.22 -3.87
CA GLU A 143 -2.06 18.94 -5.14
C GLU A 143 -0.61 19.35 -5.45
N ASN A 144 0.19 19.58 -4.42
CA ASN A 144 1.56 20.11 -4.53
C ASN A 144 2.63 19.14 -4.05
N ILE A 145 2.32 17.85 -3.89
CA ILE A 145 3.24 16.88 -3.28
C ILE A 145 4.60 16.82 -3.99
N ASP A 146 4.60 16.95 -5.32
CA ASP A 146 5.81 16.88 -6.16
C ASP A 146 6.71 18.13 -6.02
N SER A 147 6.19 19.24 -5.48
CA SER A 147 6.92 20.50 -5.29
C SER A 147 7.33 20.75 -3.84
N ILE A 148 6.80 19.98 -2.89
CA ILE A 148 7.18 20.06 -1.48
C ILE A 148 8.42 19.18 -1.25
N ASN A 149 9.38 19.66 -0.46
CA ASN A 149 10.51 18.85 -0.04
C ASN A 149 10.01 17.63 0.77
N HIS A 150 10.22 16.43 0.22
CA HIS A 150 9.74 15.18 0.81
C HIS A 150 10.26 14.98 2.24
N ASP A 151 11.58 15.10 2.46
CA ASP A 151 12.18 14.83 3.76
C ASP A 151 11.68 15.80 4.84
N GLU A 152 11.53 17.08 4.48
CA GLU A 152 11.00 18.10 5.39
C GLU A 152 9.51 17.91 5.69
N LEU A 153 8.73 17.48 4.69
CA LEU A 153 7.31 17.15 4.86
C LEU A 153 7.16 15.97 5.81
N ILE A 154 7.92 14.90 5.60
CA ILE A 154 7.91 13.72 6.47
C ILE A 154 8.29 14.12 7.90
N SER A 155 9.35 14.91 8.09
CA SER A 155 9.73 15.41 9.43
C SER A 155 8.59 16.20 10.08
N SER A 156 7.92 17.06 9.31
CA SER A 156 6.78 17.85 9.81
C SER A 156 5.58 16.96 10.20
N ILE A 157 5.28 15.92 9.41
CA ILE A 157 4.22 14.95 9.72
C ILE A 157 4.54 14.17 10.99
N VAL A 158 5.81 13.79 11.20
CA VAL A 158 6.25 13.09 12.41
C VAL A 158 5.99 13.94 13.67
N GLU A 159 6.30 15.23 13.62
CA GLU A 159 6.01 16.16 14.72
C GLU A 159 4.49 16.38 14.93
N ALA A 160 3.73 16.49 13.83
CA ALA A 160 2.27 16.56 13.86
C ALA A 160 1.66 15.31 14.53
N GLY A 161 2.23 14.14 14.27
CA GLY A 161 1.87 12.86 14.89
C GLY A 161 0.90 12.01 14.07
N LEU A 162 0.59 10.82 14.61
CA LEU A 162 -0.14 9.76 13.91
C LEU A 162 -1.53 10.18 13.42
N ASP A 163 -2.31 10.88 14.24
CA ASP A 163 -3.66 11.34 13.87
C ASP A 163 -3.65 12.21 12.60
N PHE A 164 -2.70 13.15 12.50
CA PHE A 164 -2.53 13.96 11.29
C PHE A 164 -2.15 13.09 10.09
N ALA A 165 -1.21 12.15 10.28
CA ALA A 165 -0.77 11.25 9.22
C ALA A 165 -1.93 10.39 8.68
N GLU A 166 -2.74 9.78 9.55
CA GLU A 166 -3.89 8.97 9.15
C GLU A 166 -4.92 9.78 8.36
N GLN A 167 -5.23 11.00 8.81
CA GLN A 167 -6.16 11.87 8.09
C GLN A 167 -5.63 12.29 6.71
N LEU A 168 -4.33 12.61 6.61
CA LEU A 168 -3.68 12.90 5.34
C LEU A 168 -3.75 11.68 4.40
N LEU A 169 -3.40 10.48 4.88
CA LEU A 169 -3.39 9.26 4.07
C LEU A 169 -4.79 8.85 3.62
N MET A 170 -5.80 9.02 4.48
CA MET A 170 -7.20 8.85 4.10
C MET A 170 -7.59 9.81 2.98
N HIS A 171 -7.08 11.05 3.01
CA HIS A 171 -7.32 12.04 1.96
C HIS A 171 -6.67 11.67 0.63
N PHE A 172 -5.41 11.21 0.65
CA PHE A 172 -4.73 10.65 -0.52
C PHE A 172 -5.54 9.51 -1.15
N LYS A 173 -6.04 8.58 -0.32
CA LYS A 173 -6.87 7.47 -0.78
C LYS A 173 -8.18 7.94 -1.42
N LYS A 174 -8.89 8.90 -0.81
CA LYS A 174 -10.10 9.50 -1.39
C LYS A 174 -9.84 10.18 -2.73
N ARG A 175 -8.67 10.79 -2.90
CA ARG A 175 -8.24 11.47 -4.14
C ARG A 175 -7.57 10.54 -5.16
N ASN A 176 -7.51 9.23 -4.89
CA ASN A 176 -6.82 8.23 -5.71
C ASN A 176 -5.35 8.63 -6.01
N LYS A 177 -4.66 9.20 -5.03
CA LYS A 177 -3.24 9.57 -5.09
C LYS A 177 -2.40 8.51 -4.41
N ASN A 178 -1.21 8.24 -4.95
CA ASN A 178 -0.26 7.31 -4.32
C ASN A 178 0.41 7.99 -3.12
N SER A 179 0.31 7.36 -1.94
CA SER A 179 0.94 7.79 -0.70
C SER A 179 1.92 6.77 -0.12
N ASN A 180 2.24 5.71 -0.86
CA ASN A 180 3.06 4.59 -0.37
C ASN A 180 4.44 5.06 0.08
N ASP A 181 5.08 5.99 -0.63
CA ASP A 181 6.39 6.53 -0.27
C ASP A 181 6.35 7.30 1.06
N ILE A 182 5.25 8.02 1.34
CA ILE A 182 5.02 8.69 2.62
C ILE A 182 4.87 7.64 3.72
N ILE A 183 4.06 6.61 3.51
CA ILE A 183 3.84 5.51 4.46
C ILE A 183 5.17 4.85 4.83
N PHE A 184 5.97 4.45 3.84
CA PHE A 184 7.26 3.82 4.09
C PHE A 184 8.24 4.75 4.81
N SER A 185 8.28 6.03 4.43
CA SER A 185 9.16 7.01 5.06
C SER A 185 8.81 7.22 6.54
N LEU A 186 7.51 7.33 6.86
CA LEU A 186 7.03 7.49 8.24
C LEU A 186 7.39 6.28 9.12
N ILE A 187 7.15 5.06 8.62
CA ILE A 187 7.46 3.81 9.34
C ILE A 187 8.97 3.68 9.59
N ASN A 188 9.78 4.06 8.59
CA ASN A 188 11.23 3.99 8.69
C ASN A 188 11.79 4.95 9.77
N ILE A 189 11.18 6.12 9.93
CA ILE A 189 11.59 7.06 10.98
C ILE A 189 11.12 6.59 12.36
N ASN A 190 9.87 6.15 12.49
CA ASN A 190 9.32 5.76 13.77
C ASN A 190 8.28 4.64 13.62
N SER A 191 8.46 3.54 14.36
CA SER A 191 7.57 2.38 14.34
C SER A 191 6.14 2.68 14.81
N VAL A 192 5.90 3.79 15.51
CA VAL A 192 4.55 4.25 15.89
C VAL A 192 3.64 4.41 14.66
N PHE A 193 4.21 4.67 13.48
CA PHE A 193 3.45 4.79 12.23
C PHE A 193 3.14 3.45 11.54
N ILE A 194 3.42 2.29 12.16
CA ILE A 194 3.15 0.99 11.52
C ILE A 194 1.68 0.81 11.12
N ASP A 195 0.76 1.38 11.90
CA ASP A 195 -0.68 1.30 11.63
C ASP A 195 -1.08 1.96 10.30
N THR A 196 -0.24 2.86 9.78
CA THR A 196 -0.45 3.52 8.48
C THR A 196 -0.34 2.56 7.29
N ILE A 197 0.21 1.35 7.47
CA ILE A 197 0.24 0.29 6.44
C ILE A 197 -1.17 -0.04 5.92
N SER A 198 -2.19 0.11 6.76
CA SER A 198 -3.59 -0.10 6.38
C SER A 198 -4.06 0.79 5.22
N TYR A 199 -3.34 1.90 4.96
CA TYR A 199 -3.64 2.87 3.90
C TYR A 199 -2.87 2.60 2.60
N LEU A 200 -2.01 1.58 2.54
CA LEU A 200 -1.32 1.22 1.30
C LEU A 200 -2.32 0.90 0.18
N ASN A 201 -1.94 1.29 -1.03
CA ASN A 201 -2.68 1.01 -2.25
C ASN A 201 -2.72 -0.50 -2.53
N ASP A 202 -3.63 -0.93 -3.40
CA ASP A 202 -3.84 -2.36 -3.70
C ASP A 202 -2.62 -3.05 -4.33
N GLU A 203 -1.67 -2.29 -4.89
CA GLU A 203 -0.37 -2.81 -5.32
C GLU A 203 0.38 -3.53 -4.18
N TYR A 204 0.15 -3.09 -2.94
CA TYR A 204 0.78 -3.62 -1.73
C TYR A 204 -0.24 -4.33 -0.82
N ILE A 205 -1.33 -4.87 -1.40
CA ILE A 205 -2.40 -5.56 -0.66
C ILE A 205 -1.86 -6.68 0.25
N GLU A 206 -0.83 -7.40 -0.19
CA GLU A 206 -0.24 -8.51 0.59
C GLU A 206 0.39 -8.03 1.90
N ILE A 207 0.96 -6.82 1.91
CA ILE A 207 1.52 -6.21 3.11
C ILE A 207 0.38 -5.72 3.99
N ARG A 208 -0.62 -5.07 3.39
CA ARG A 208 -1.80 -4.59 4.10
C ARG A 208 -2.53 -5.73 4.81
N ASP A 209 -2.65 -6.88 4.16
CA ASP A 209 -3.30 -8.08 4.69
C ASP A 209 -2.44 -8.76 5.77
N ALA A 210 -1.11 -8.59 5.72
CA ALA A 210 -0.19 -9.08 6.74
C ALA A 210 -0.01 -8.10 7.92
N ASN A 211 -0.75 -6.98 7.97
CA ASN A 211 -0.59 -5.94 8.99
C ASN A 211 -0.76 -6.47 10.43
N ASP A 212 -1.69 -7.40 10.66
CA ASP A 212 -1.89 -7.99 12.00
C ASP A 212 -0.66 -8.78 12.49
N LEU A 213 0.10 -9.38 11.56
CA LEU A 213 1.37 -10.03 11.87
C LEU A 213 2.48 -8.99 12.14
N LEU A 214 2.48 -7.88 11.41
CA LEU A 214 3.44 -6.78 11.58
C LEU A 214 3.32 -6.08 12.93
N LYS A 215 2.09 -5.89 13.44
CA LYS A 215 1.87 -5.30 14.78
C LYS A 215 2.46 -6.13 15.93
N SER A 216 2.65 -7.43 15.71
CA SER A 216 3.24 -8.34 16.71
C SER A 216 4.77 -8.35 16.70
N SER A 217 5.42 -7.85 15.64
CA SER A 217 6.88 -7.76 15.55
C SER A 217 7.37 -6.40 16.06
N SER A 218 7.93 -6.38 17.26
CA SER A 218 8.37 -5.17 17.96
C SER A 218 9.66 -4.52 17.43
N GLU A 219 10.20 -4.95 16.29
CA GLU A 219 11.54 -4.55 15.83
C GLU A 219 11.54 -4.01 14.39
N GLN A 220 12.02 -2.78 14.19
CA GLN A 220 12.12 -2.13 12.86
C GLN A 220 12.92 -2.94 11.82
N SER A 221 13.94 -3.69 12.24
CA SER A 221 14.73 -4.57 11.36
C SER A 221 13.90 -5.72 10.77
N SER A 222 12.85 -6.15 11.47
CA SER A 222 12.00 -7.26 11.06
C SER A 222 11.03 -6.86 9.97
N ILE A 223 10.55 -5.61 9.97
CA ILE A 223 9.57 -5.10 9.00
C ILE A 223 10.15 -5.09 7.58
N ILE A 224 11.34 -4.50 7.35
CA ILE A 224 11.98 -4.48 6.02
C ILE A 224 12.30 -5.90 5.53
N SER A 225 12.77 -6.77 6.44
CA SER A 225 13.05 -8.17 6.10
C SER A 225 11.76 -8.94 5.73
N PHE A 226 10.64 -8.60 6.37
CA PHE A 226 9.34 -9.18 6.09
C PHE A 226 8.79 -8.70 4.74
N PHE A 227 8.88 -7.40 4.45
CA PHE A 227 8.57 -6.84 3.13
C PHE A 227 9.37 -7.53 2.03
N LYS A 228 10.68 -7.72 2.26
CA LYS A 228 11.56 -8.44 1.33
C LYS A 228 11.13 -9.89 1.14
N THR A 229 10.79 -10.58 2.23
CA THR A 229 10.31 -11.97 2.20
C THR A 229 9.00 -12.10 1.43
N LEU A 230 8.07 -11.16 1.58
CA LEU A 230 6.82 -11.12 0.80
C LEU A 230 7.09 -10.93 -0.70
N ILE A 231 7.95 -9.97 -1.06
CA ILE A 231 8.34 -9.72 -2.45
C ILE A 231 9.02 -10.97 -3.07
N ASP A 232 9.92 -11.60 -2.33
CA ASP A 232 10.62 -12.81 -2.78
C ASP A 232 9.64 -13.99 -2.97
N ASN A 233 8.71 -14.18 -2.03
CA ASN A 233 7.65 -15.20 -2.13
C ASN A 233 6.75 -14.97 -3.35
N ARG A 234 6.42 -13.71 -3.68
CA ARG A 234 5.62 -13.38 -4.86
C ARG A 234 6.35 -13.77 -6.14
N LYS A 235 7.64 -13.41 -6.27
CA LYS A 235 8.46 -13.81 -7.43
C LYS A 235 8.54 -15.32 -7.59
N GLU A 236 8.67 -16.06 -6.48
CA GLU A 236 8.67 -17.52 -6.54
C GLU A 236 7.33 -18.08 -7.05
N LYS A 237 6.20 -17.52 -6.59
CA LYS A 237 4.86 -17.90 -7.06
C LYS A 237 4.66 -17.57 -8.54
N GLU A 238 5.06 -16.39 -9.00
CA GLU A 238 4.99 -16.00 -10.43
C GLU A 238 5.81 -16.96 -11.31
N ASN A 239 7.02 -17.33 -10.87
CA ASN A 239 7.84 -18.32 -11.57
C ASN A 239 7.17 -19.70 -11.63
N LYS A 240 6.53 -20.15 -10.54
CA LYS A 240 5.76 -21.41 -10.51
C LYS A 240 4.56 -21.38 -11.46
N ILE A 241 3.83 -20.27 -11.50
CA ILE A 241 2.69 -20.09 -12.43
C ILE A 241 3.19 -20.18 -13.87
N GLN A 242 4.29 -19.51 -14.20
CA GLN A 242 4.86 -19.54 -15.55
C GLN A 242 5.35 -20.94 -15.95
N ALA A 243 5.93 -21.69 -15.02
CA ALA A 243 6.31 -23.08 -15.26
C ALA A 243 5.09 -23.99 -15.51
N LEU A 244 4.03 -23.84 -14.71
CA LEU A 244 2.78 -24.58 -14.89
C LEU A 244 2.08 -24.25 -16.22
N ASP A 245 2.09 -22.98 -16.63
CA ASP A 245 1.53 -22.58 -17.93
C ASP A 245 2.28 -23.23 -19.10
N ASN A 246 3.62 -23.29 -19.03
CA ASN A 246 4.43 -23.98 -20.03
C ASN A 246 4.09 -25.49 -20.08
N GLU A 247 4.02 -26.15 -18.92
CA GLU A 247 3.63 -27.57 -18.84
C GLU A 247 2.22 -27.82 -19.40
N LEU A 248 1.28 -26.93 -19.09
CA LEU A 248 -0.08 -26.98 -19.62
C LEU A 248 -0.11 -26.81 -21.15
N THR A 249 0.79 -25.99 -21.70
CA THR A 249 0.89 -25.81 -23.16
C THR A 249 1.46 -27.07 -23.83
N GLU A 250 2.47 -27.69 -23.24
CA GLU A 250 3.03 -28.96 -23.70
C GLU A 250 2.00 -30.10 -23.67
N LEU A 251 1.25 -30.23 -22.57
CA LEU A 251 0.18 -31.22 -22.43
C LEU A 251 -0.92 -31.00 -23.46
N ARG A 252 -1.33 -29.76 -23.71
CA ARG A 252 -2.30 -29.43 -24.78
C ARG A 252 -1.79 -29.85 -26.15
N GLN A 253 -0.50 -29.66 -26.43
CA GLN A 253 0.11 -30.06 -27.69
C GLN A 253 0.18 -31.59 -27.82
N ALA A 254 0.60 -32.29 -26.76
CA ALA A 254 0.64 -33.76 -26.72
C ALA A 254 -0.76 -34.35 -26.92
N ASN A 255 -1.78 -33.77 -26.30
CA ASN A 255 -3.16 -34.24 -26.43
C ASN A 255 -3.72 -34.02 -27.86
N LYS A 256 -3.33 -32.93 -28.53
CA LYS A 256 -3.64 -32.73 -29.96
C LYS A 256 -3.00 -33.80 -30.84
N ASN A 257 -1.74 -34.14 -30.58
CA ASN A 257 -1.03 -35.18 -31.33
C ASN A 257 -1.69 -36.55 -31.12
N LEU A 258 -1.99 -36.92 -29.87
CA LEU A 258 -2.72 -38.16 -29.56
C LEU A 258 -4.10 -38.21 -30.22
N SER A 259 -4.83 -37.10 -30.26
CA SER A 259 -6.11 -37.03 -30.96
C SER A 259 -5.97 -37.24 -32.47
N LEU A 260 -4.88 -36.76 -33.06
CA LEU A 260 -4.58 -36.97 -34.48
C LEU A 260 -4.23 -38.44 -34.75
N ASP A 261 -3.39 -39.04 -33.90
CA ASP A 261 -3.00 -40.45 -34.01
C ASP A 261 -4.21 -41.38 -33.87
N ASN A 262 -5.11 -41.11 -32.91
CA ASN A 262 -6.36 -41.86 -32.76
C ASN A 262 -7.26 -41.75 -34.01
N SER A 263 -7.31 -40.58 -34.64
CA SER A 263 -8.06 -40.39 -35.90
C SER A 263 -7.46 -41.23 -37.03
N ASN A 264 -6.13 -41.24 -37.14
CA ASN A 264 -5.42 -42.03 -38.14
C ASN A 264 -5.63 -43.54 -37.93
N MET A 265 -5.46 -44.03 -36.69
CA MET A 265 -5.71 -45.44 -36.36
C MET A 265 -7.16 -45.84 -36.67
N LYS A 266 -8.14 -44.98 -36.37
CA LYS A 266 -9.55 -45.25 -36.69
C LYS A 266 -9.79 -45.38 -38.19
N ASN A 267 -9.12 -44.55 -39.00
CA ASN A 267 -9.20 -44.63 -40.46
C ASN A 267 -8.59 -45.95 -40.99
N GLU A 268 -7.41 -46.34 -40.47
CA GLU A 268 -6.78 -47.62 -40.81
C GLU A 268 -7.66 -48.81 -40.43
N LEU A 269 -8.25 -48.80 -39.23
CA LEU A 269 -9.16 -49.86 -38.75
C LEU A 269 -10.40 -49.97 -39.65
N THR A 270 -10.87 -48.85 -40.19
CA THR A 270 -12.01 -48.84 -41.13
C THR A 270 -11.60 -49.39 -42.50
N ALA A 271 -10.38 -49.10 -42.95
CA ALA A 271 -9.84 -49.65 -44.20
C ALA A 271 -9.64 -51.17 -44.11
N LEU A 272 -9.04 -51.66 -43.03
CA LEU A 272 -8.86 -53.10 -42.78
C LEU A 272 -10.19 -53.85 -42.69
N HIS A 273 -11.21 -53.25 -42.05
CA HIS A 273 -12.55 -53.85 -42.04
C HIS A 273 -13.12 -54.02 -43.45
N ARG A 274 -12.95 -53.03 -44.33
CA ARG A 274 -13.38 -53.14 -45.73
C ARG A 274 -12.64 -54.26 -46.46
N GLU A 275 -11.33 -54.34 -46.28
CA GLU A 275 -10.50 -55.38 -46.91
C GLU A 275 -10.91 -56.80 -46.46
N ILE A 276 -11.17 -56.99 -45.15
CA ILE A 276 -11.70 -58.26 -44.63
C ILE A 276 -13.04 -58.61 -45.28
N GLU A 277 -13.90 -57.62 -45.48
CA GLU A 277 -15.24 -57.82 -46.05
C GLU A 277 -15.21 -58.13 -47.54
N GLU A 278 -14.25 -57.57 -48.28
CA GLU A 278 -13.95 -57.94 -49.66
C GLU A 278 -13.42 -59.37 -49.76
N LEU A 279 -12.45 -59.74 -48.92
CA LEU A 279 -11.91 -61.11 -48.88
C LEU A 279 -12.99 -62.15 -48.57
N ARG A 280 -13.92 -61.85 -47.64
CA ARG A 280 -15.06 -62.73 -47.36
C ARG A 280 -15.99 -62.92 -48.56
N LYS A 281 -16.22 -61.86 -49.35
CA LYS A 281 -17.00 -61.98 -50.59
C LYS A 281 -16.29 -62.84 -51.61
N GLU A 282 -14.98 -62.65 -51.80
CA GLU A 282 -14.18 -63.49 -52.69
C GLU A 282 -14.18 -64.96 -52.26
N GLU A 283 -14.05 -65.23 -50.96
CA GLU A 283 -14.08 -66.59 -50.42
C GLU A 283 -15.44 -67.26 -50.65
N SER A 284 -16.54 -66.51 -50.47
CA SER A 284 -17.89 -66.99 -50.81
C SER A 284 -18.04 -67.32 -52.29
N ILE A 285 -17.56 -66.46 -53.19
CA ILE A 285 -17.62 -66.68 -54.64
C ILE A 285 -16.83 -67.93 -55.03
N LYS A 286 -15.62 -68.08 -54.52
CA LYS A 286 -14.78 -69.27 -54.76
C LYS A 286 -15.42 -70.54 -54.20
N GLY A 287 -16.08 -70.46 -53.05
CA GLY A 287 -16.86 -71.56 -52.47
C GLY A 287 -17.99 -72.01 -53.38
N ASP A 288 -18.75 -71.07 -53.94
CA ASP A 288 -19.83 -71.35 -54.89
C ASP A 288 -19.31 -71.96 -56.22
N GLU A 289 -18.17 -71.46 -56.72
CA GLU A 289 -17.50 -72.03 -57.90
C GLU A 289 -17.00 -73.46 -57.67
N LEU A 290 -16.47 -73.74 -56.48
CA LEU A 290 -16.05 -75.07 -56.07
C LEU A 290 -17.24 -76.03 -56.02
N LEU A 291 -18.37 -75.60 -55.44
CA LEU A 291 -19.60 -76.39 -55.40
C LEU A 291 -20.12 -76.73 -56.80
N LYS A 292 -20.12 -75.75 -57.72
CA LYS A 292 -20.50 -75.99 -59.13
C LYS A 292 -19.58 -77.02 -59.80
N SER A 293 -18.27 -76.91 -59.57
CA SER A 293 -17.29 -77.84 -60.13
C SER A 293 -17.47 -79.26 -59.57
N ILE A 294 -17.76 -79.39 -58.28
CA ILE A 294 -18.07 -80.68 -57.64
C ILE A 294 -19.32 -81.31 -58.27
N ASP A 295 -20.38 -80.53 -58.51
CA ASP A 295 -21.60 -81.00 -59.17
C ASP A 295 -21.37 -81.43 -60.61
N GLU A 296 -20.53 -80.73 -61.37
CA GLU A 296 -20.13 -81.14 -62.72
C GLU A 296 -19.37 -82.46 -62.72
N ILE A 297 -18.39 -82.62 -61.83
CA ILE A 297 -17.66 -83.89 -61.64
C ILE A 297 -18.64 -85.02 -61.33
N ARG A 298 -19.65 -84.76 -60.49
CA ARG A 298 -20.68 -85.74 -60.12
C ARG A 298 -21.53 -86.15 -61.32
N LYS A 299 -21.97 -85.19 -62.15
CA LYS A 299 -22.71 -85.45 -63.40
C LYS A 299 -21.89 -86.25 -64.40
N LEU A 300 -20.60 -85.92 -64.56
CA LEU A 300 -19.69 -86.66 -65.45
C LEU A 300 -19.50 -88.12 -64.99
N ARG A 301 -19.36 -88.37 -63.67
CA ARG A 301 -19.31 -89.73 -63.12
C ARG A 301 -20.59 -90.52 -63.40
N LEU A 302 -21.77 -89.89 -63.25
CA LEU A 302 -23.05 -90.54 -63.53
C LEU A 302 -23.17 -90.91 -65.02
N ASN A 303 -22.81 -90.00 -65.92
CA ASN A 303 -22.84 -90.24 -67.36
C ASN A 303 -21.88 -91.34 -67.82
N ASN A 304 -20.69 -91.43 -67.22
CA ASN A 304 -19.76 -92.53 -67.51
C ASN A 304 -20.29 -93.88 -66.98
N SER A 305 -20.90 -93.90 -65.80
CA SER A 305 -21.57 -95.10 -65.27
C SER A 305 -22.71 -95.60 -66.16
N ILE A 306 -23.47 -94.69 -66.79
CA ILE A 306 -24.54 -95.06 -67.73
C ILE A 306 -23.95 -95.65 -69.02
N LYS A 307 -22.89 -95.05 -69.56
CA LYS A 307 -22.20 -95.56 -70.75
C LYS A 307 -21.56 -96.93 -70.52
N ASP A 308 -20.99 -97.17 -69.33
CA ASP A 308 -20.45 -98.48 -68.96
C ASP A 308 -21.57 -99.54 -68.84
N ASN A 309 -22.74 -99.14 -68.35
CA ASN A 309 -23.90 -100.04 -68.25
C ASN A 309 -24.51 -100.36 -69.62
N ASP A 310 -24.58 -99.38 -70.52
CA ASP A 310 -25.01 -99.57 -71.92
C ASP A 310 -24.03 -100.46 -72.69
N TYR A 311 -22.72 -100.32 -72.45
CA TYR A 311 -21.68 -101.16 -73.04
C TYR A 311 -21.77 -102.63 -72.56
N ILE A 312 -22.02 -102.85 -71.27
CA ILE A 312 -22.27 -104.19 -70.72
C ILE A 312 -23.56 -104.80 -71.31
N THR A 313 -24.60 -103.99 -71.49
CA THR A 313 -25.88 -104.43 -72.08
C THR A 313 -25.71 -104.80 -73.57
N TRP A 314 -24.93 -104.01 -74.33
CA TRP A 314 -24.58 -104.31 -75.71
C TRP A 314 -23.73 -105.59 -75.85
N LEU A 315 -22.75 -105.79 -74.98
CA LEU A 315 -21.95 -107.03 -74.94
C LEU A 315 -22.80 -108.28 -74.66
N ASN A 316 -23.85 -108.15 -73.86
CA ASN A 316 -24.76 -109.25 -73.54
C ASN A 316 -25.75 -109.57 -74.68
N GLN A 317 -26.10 -108.61 -75.53
CA GLN A 317 -26.95 -108.84 -76.72
C GLN A 317 -26.19 -109.52 -77.88
N LYS A 318 -24.86 -109.36 -77.96
CA LYS A 318 -24.02 -110.03 -78.98
C LYS A 318 -23.73 -111.52 -78.70
N LYS A 319 -24.18 -112.06 -77.55
CA LYS A 319 -23.94 -113.44 -77.11
C LYS A 319 -25.15 -114.39 -77.28
N LYS A 320 -26.20 -113.98 -77.99
CA LYS A 320 -27.34 -114.83 -78.38
C LYS A 320 -27.47 -114.85 -79.89
#